data_AF-A0A3B1ABP5-F1
#
_entry.id   AF-A0A3B1ABP5-F1
#
_cell.length_a   1.000
_cell.length_b   1.000
_cell.length_c   1.000
_cell.angle_alpha   90.00
_cell.angle_beta   90.00
_cell.angle_gamma   90.00
#
_symmetry.space_group_name_H-M   'P 1'
#
loop_
_entity.id
_entity.type
_entity.pdbx_description
1 polymer ?
#
loop_
_entity_poly.entity_id
_entity_poly.type
_entity_poly.pdbx_seq_one_letter_code
_entity_poly.pdbx_strand_id
1 'polypeptide(L)'
;NTAVGLVIFLILVIINFVVVTKGATRVAEVSARFTLDSMPGKQMAIDADLNAGLINQEEAKARREEVSRESDFYGSMDGAGKFVRGDAIAGILILVITIIGGLSVGMLQHDMGLADATHNYTLLTIGDGLVAQIPALLLSTAAGLMVTRASVSTDMGVQVLSQLFSSPRALAITAAILGIMGLIPGMPNLVFLLFSAMAGGAAWWVTERNKRIAAEPVAAPVTEEPSNESRELSWDDVEVVDMIGLEVGYRLIPMVDKNQGGQLMGRIKGVRKKLSQELGFLIPSVHIRDNLDLAPNAYRLSLMGVPVGEAEIQPEHDMAINPGQVFGSIPGTATTDPAFGLEAVWIEASQRDQAQSLGYTVVDASTVVATHLSHILQSHADELLGHEEVQQLLDKLSKSAPKLVEDLVPKQLSLATVLKVLQSLLQEHISIRDMRTIAETLAEHAPISQDAGVLTAAVRVALGRSIVQQISGMGAELSVLTLEPSLEQILHQTLQGGAEGAGGLEPGLAENLHKSLIEETQRQEAAGRPAVLLVSQAVRTLLARFVRHSIPGLHVLAFNEIPDNKQVKIMGTVGG
;
A
#
# COMPACT_ATOMS: atom_id res chain seq x y z
N ASN A 1 23.76 6.05 -51.00
CA ASN A 1 25.00 6.61 -50.39
C ASN A 1 25.60 5.54 -49.48
N THR A 2 26.73 4.95 -49.86
CA THR A 2 27.38 3.83 -49.14
C THR A 2 27.72 4.18 -47.70
N ALA A 3 28.08 5.43 -47.42
CA ALA A 3 28.36 5.92 -46.07
C ALA A 3 27.12 5.85 -45.16
N VAL A 4 25.94 6.22 -45.68
CA VAL A 4 24.67 6.16 -44.92
C VAL A 4 24.28 4.72 -44.62
N GLY A 5 24.43 3.82 -45.60
CA GLY A 5 24.17 2.39 -45.42
C GLY A 5 25.08 1.76 -44.35
N LEU A 6 26.37 2.12 -44.36
CA LEU A 6 27.33 1.65 -43.37
C LEU A 6 27.01 2.15 -41.97
N VAL A 7 26.61 3.42 -41.82
CA VAL A 7 26.22 4.01 -40.54
C VAL A 7 24.96 3.33 -39.99
N ILE A 8 23.92 3.14 -40.82
CA ILE A 8 22.69 2.46 -40.40
C ILE A 8 22.99 1.02 -39.97
N PHE A 9 23.79 0.30 -40.76
CA PHE A 9 24.20 -1.06 -40.42
C PHE A 9 24.98 -1.10 -39.09
N LEU A 10 25.97 -0.23 -38.89
CA LEU A 10 26.74 -0.17 -37.64
C LEU A 10 25.85 0.14 -36.44
N ILE A 11 24.89 1.06 -36.57
CA ILE A 11 23.92 1.36 -35.51
C ILE A 11 23.09 0.11 -35.19
N LEU A 12 22.58 -0.61 -36.19
CA LEU A 12 21.78 -1.82 -35.98
C LEU A 12 22.59 -2.94 -35.31
N VAL A 13 23.85 -3.13 -35.72
CA VAL A 13 24.77 -4.08 -35.07
C VAL A 13 25.03 -3.69 -33.62
N ILE A 14 25.30 -2.40 -33.34
CA ILE A 14 25.52 -1.91 -31.97
C ILE A 14 24.28 -2.12 -31.11
N ILE A 15 23.08 -1.79 -31.60
CA ILE A 15 21.83 -1.99 -30.85
C ILE A 15 21.63 -3.47 -30.55
N ASN A 16 21.73 -4.34 -31.55
CA ASN A 16 21.52 -5.77 -31.36
C ASN A 16 22.55 -6.39 -30.40
N PHE A 17 23.83 -6.02 -30.52
CA PHE A 17 24.89 -6.57 -29.69
C PHE A 17 24.92 -5.97 -28.27
N VAL A 18 24.90 -4.64 -28.15
CA VAL A 18 25.10 -3.94 -26.88
C VAL A 18 23.82 -3.83 -26.07
N VAL A 19 22.68 -3.58 -26.71
CA VAL A 19 21.41 -3.36 -26.00
C VAL A 19 20.68 -4.68 -25.84
N VAL A 20 20.45 -5.40 -26.94
CA VAL A 20 19.56 -6.57 -26.90
C VAL A 20 20.28 -7.81 -26.37
N THR A 21 21.43 -8.16 -26.93
CA THR A 21 22.16 -9.38 -26.52
C THR A 21 22.69 -9.26 -25.09
N LYS A 22 23.45 -8.20 -24.76
CA LYS A 22 23.93 -8.01 -23.37
C LYS A 22 22.79 -7.77 -22.39
N GLY A 23 21.73 -7.07 -22.78
CA GLY A 23 20.55 -6.85 -21.94
C GLY A 23 19.84 -8.17 -21.63
N ALA A 24 19.52 -8.96 -22.65
CA ALA A 24 18.87 -10.26 -22.50
C ALA A 24 19.74 -11.25 -21.72
N THR A 25 21.06 -11.32 -21.98
CA THR A 25 21.97 -12.18 -21.21
C THR A 25 22.00 -11.78 -19.73
N ARG A 26 22.08 -10.49 -19.41
CA ARG A 26 22.14 -10.04 -18.02
C ARG A 26 20.83 -10.31 -17.27
N VAL A 27 19.68 -10.10 -17.93
CA VAL A 27 18.39 -10.41 -17.33
C VAL A 27 18.23 -11.93 -17.17
N ALA A 28 18.61 -12.73 -18.17
CA ALA A 28 18.56 -14.19 -18.08
C ALA A 28 19.49 -14.75 -16.99
N GLU A 29 20.72 -14.26 -16.88
CA GLU A 29 21.70 -14.66 -15.86
C GLU A 29 21.19 -14.33 -14.45
N VAL A 30 20.70 -13.11 -14.26
CA VAL A 30 20.21 -12.64 -12.95
C VAL A 30 18.93 -13.38 -12.56
N SER A 31 17.96 -13.51 -13.46
CA SER A 31 16.73 -14.25 -13.20
C SER A 31 16.99 -15.74 -12.97
N ALA A 32 17.82 -16.38 -13.79
CA ALA A 32 18.19 -17.79 -13.59
C ALA A 32 18.90 -17.98 -12.26
N ARG A 33 19.84 -17.10 -11.89
CA ARG A 33 20.55 -17.19 -10.61
C ARG A 33 19.62 -17.03 -9.42
N PHE A 34 18.76 -16.01 -9.40
CA PHE A 34 17.82 -15.82 -8.30
C PHE A 34 16.81 -16.97 -8.19
N THR A 35 16.30 -17.47 -9.32
CA THR A 35 15.37 -18.61 -9.32
C THR A 35 16.07 -19.89 -8.87
N LEU A 36 17.28 -20.18 -9.35
CA LEU A 36 18.07 -21.35 -8.95
C LEU A 36 18.49 -21.28 -7.47
N ASP A 37 18.91 -20.11 -6.99
CA ASP A 37 19.24 -19.88 -5.57
C ASP A 37 18.01 -20.05 -4.66
N SER A 38 16.80 -19.81 -5.18
CA SER A 38 15.53 -20.01 -4.45
C SER A 38 15.03 -21.46 -4.43
N MET A 39 15.59 -22.35 -5.27
CA MET A 39 15.10 -23.72 -5.40
C MET A 39 15.22 -24.58 -4.15
N PRO A 40 16.34 -24.54 -3.39
CA PRO A 40 16.41 -25.25 -2.11
C PRO A 40 15.28 -24.82 -1.18
N GLY A 41 14.97 -23.52 -1.14
CA GLY A 41 13.84 -22.99 -0.35
C GLY A 41 12.49 -23.54 -0.81
N LYS A 42 12.22 -23.57 -2.12
CA LYS A 42 10.98 -24.15 -2.68
C LYS A 42 10.88 -25.66 -2.39
N GLN A 43 11.97 -26.40 -2.51
CA GLN A 43 12.00 -27.84 -2.20
C GLN A 43 11.78 -28.10 -0.70
N MET A 44 12.42 -27.31 0.16
CA MET A 44 12.23 -27.38 1.61
C MET A 44 10.81 -27.00 2.03
N ALA A 45 10.17 -26.04 1.34
CA ALA A 45 8.77 -25.69 1.57
C ALA A 45 7.82 -26.84 1.20
N ILE A 46 8.05 -27.52 0.07
CA ILE A 46 7.28 -28.73 -0.30
C ILE A 46 7.47 -29.84 0.75
N ASP A 47 8.69 -30.02 1.25
CA ASP A 47 8.98 -31.01 2.29
C ASP A 47 8.33 -30.64 3.63
N ALA A 48 8.30 -29.35 3.98
CA ALA A 48 7.63 -28.85 5.16
C ALA A 48 6.10 -29.02 5.06
N ASP A 49 5.49 -28.70 3.91
CA ASP A 49 4.05 -28.89 3.66
C ASP A 49 3.66 -30.37 3.72
N LEU A 50 4.49 -31.25 3.16
CA LEU A 50 4.28 -32.70 3.21
C LEU A 50 4.39 -33.24 4.64
N ASN A 51 5.38 -32.77 5.42
CA ASN A 51 5.56 -33.15 6.82
C ASN A 51 4.46 -32.58 7.74
N ALA A 52 3.90 -31.42 7.40
CA ALA A 52 2.78 -30.80 8.09
C ALA A 52 1.42 -31.39 7.71
N GLY A 53 1.37 -32.27 6.70
CA GLY A 53 0.13 -32.91 6.22
C GLY A 53 -0.79 -31.98 5.41
N LEU A 54 -0.28 -30.84 4.93
CA LEU A 54 -1.03 -29.89 4.11
C LEU A 54 -1.17 -30.35 2.64
N ILE A 55 -0.26 -31.21 2.18
CA ILE A 55 -0.26 -31.82 0.85
C ILE A 55 -0.02 -33.32 0.93
N ASN A 56 -0.49 -34.08 -0.06
CA ASN A 56 -0.25 -35.52 -0.16
C ASN A 56 1.04 -35.85 -0.97
N GLN A 57 1.44 -37.13 -1.01
CA GLN A 57 2.64 -37.58 -1.72
C GLN A 57 2.58 -37.37 -3.24
N GLU A 58 1.39 -37.49 -3.86
CA GLU A 58 1.22 -37.28 -5.29
C GLU A 58 1.35 -35.80 -5.66
N GLU A 59 0.77 -34.91 -4.85
CA GLU A 59 0.88 -33.46 -4.96
C GLU A 59 2.31 -32.98 -4.73
N ALA A 60 3.00 -33.52 -3.71
CA ALA A 60 4.41 -33.21 -3.46
C ALA A 60 5.30 -33.62 -4.64
N LYS A 61 5.03 -34.79 -5.26
CA LYS A 61 5.73 -35.23 -6.47
C LYS A 61 5.46 -34.31 -7.66
N ALA A 62 4.19 -33.93 -7.89
CA ALA A 62 3.82 -33.02 -8.97
C ALA A 62 4.48 -31.63 -8.81
N ARG A 63 4.48 -31.07 -7.60
CA ARG A 63 5.14 -29.80 -7.28
C ARG A 63 6.66 -29.87 -7.44
N ARG A 64 7.30 -30.98 -7.03
CA ARG A 64 8.75 -31.18 -7.25
C ARG A 64 9.08 -31.26 -8.74
N GLU A 65 8.23 -31.92 -9.52
CA GLU A 65 8.41 -32.00 -10.98
C GLU A 65 8.25 -30.62 -11.63
N GLU A 66 7.32 -29.79 -11.16
CA GLU A 66 7.18 -28.40 -11.59
C GLU A 66 8.42 -27.56 -11.27
N VAL A 67 8.94 -27.65 -10.03
CA VAL A 67 10.19 -26.99 -9.63
C VAL A 67 11.38 -27.48 -10.46
N SER A 68 11.45 -28.78 -10.79
CA SER A 68 12.48 -29.33 -11.67
C SER A 68 12.38 -28.78 -13.10
N ARG A 69 11.16 -28.70 -13.66
CA ARG A 69 10.94 -28.09 -14.99
C ARG A 69 11.33 -26.62 -15.02
N GLU A 70 11.05 -25.89 -13.94
CA GLU A 70 11.48 -24.50 -13.79
C GLU A 70 13.02 -24.40 -13.78
N SER A 71 13.71 -25.27 -13.04
CA SER A 71 15.18 -25.38 -13.05
C SER A 71 15.74 -25.61 -14.45
N ASP A 72 15.22 -26.62 -15.15
CA ASP A 72 15.72 -27.03 -16.46
C ASP A 72 15.47 -25.93 -17.51
N PHE A 73 14.36 -25.22 -17.39
CA PHE A 73 14.05 -24.06 -18.24
C PHE A 73 15.07 -22.92 -18.02
N TYR A 74 15.30 -22.50 -16.78
CA TYR A 74 16.26 -21.41 -16.51
C TYR A 74 17.71 -21.81 -16.78
N GLY A 75 18.07 -23.08 -16.57
CA GLY A 75 19.38 -23.64 -16.92
C GLY A 75 19.62 -23.69 -18.43
N SER A 76 18.62 -24.11 -19.21
CA SER A 76 18.69 -24.11 -20.68
C SER A 76 18.69 -22.69 -21.27
N MET A 77 18.04 -21.73 -20.61
CA MET A 77 18.03 -20.31 -21.01
C MET A 77 19.38 -19.60 -20.83
N ASP A 78 20.13 -19.85 -19.75
CA ASP A 78 21.52 -19.35 -19.62
C ASP A 78 22.41 -19.89 -20.76
N GLY A 79 22.18 -21.15 -21.15
CA GLY A 79 22.81 -21.76 -22.32
C GLY A 79 22.44 -21.05 -23.63
N ALA A 80 21.14 -20.84 -23.89
CA ALA A 80 20.62 -20.18 -25.08
C ALA A 80 21.17 -18.76 -25.25
N GLY A 81 21.29 -17.98 -24.16
CA GLY A 81 21.88 -16.63 -24.18
C GLY A 81 23.32 -16.60 -24.68
N LYS A 82 24.12 -17.63 -24.39
CA LYS A 82 25.50 -17.78 -24.90
C LYS A 82 25.53 -18.07 -26.40
N PHE A 83 24.54 -18.79 -26.95
CA PHE A 83 24.42 -19.03 -28.40
C PHE A 83 24.10 -17.74 -29.17
N VAL A 84 23.18 -16.90 -28.66
CA VAL A 84 22.83 -15.60 -29.30
C VAL A 84 24.04 -14.68 -29.41
N ARG A 85 24.89 -14.66 -28.38
CA ARG A 85 26.15 -13.91 -28.39
C ARG A 85 27.13 -14.43 -29.44
N GLY A 86 27.21 -15.76 -29.61
CA GLY A 86 28.03 -16.39 -30.64
C GLY A 86 27.60 -16.02 -32.05
N ASP A 87 26.29 -15.99 -32.31
CA ASP A 87 25.69 -15.59 -33.59
C ASP A 87 26.04 -14.15 -33.97
N ALA A 88 25.92 -13.21 -33.03
CA ALA A 88 26.27 -11.81 -33.27
C ALA A 88 27.77 -11.61 -33.56
N ILE A 89 28.66 -12.36 -32.91
CA ILE A 89 30.10 -12.33 -33.19
C ILE A 89 30.39 -12.92 -34.57
N ALA A 90 29.75 -14.03 -34.93
CA ALA A 90 29.89 -14.65 -36.25
C ALA A 90 29.45 -13.69 -37.37
N GLY A 91 28.33 -12.97 -37.20
CA GLY A 91 27.87 -11.97 -38.17
C GLY A 91 28.89 -10.84 -38.41
N ILE A 92 29.55 -10.36 -37.36
CA ILE A 92 30.61 -9.34 -37.49
C ILE A 92 31.84 -9.91 -38.21
N LEU A 93 32.21 -11.15 -37.93
CA LEU A 93 33.34 -11.80 -38.60
C LEU A 93 33.06 -12.03 -40.09
N ILE A 94 31.86 -12.51 -40.42
CA ILE A 94 31.43 -12.72 -41.81
C ILE A 94 31.49 -11.39 -42.58
N LEU A 95 31.00 -10.30 -42.01
CA LEU A 95 31.10 -8.96 -42.61
C LEU A 95 32.55 -8.58 -42.94
N VAL A 96 33.46 -8.70 -41.97
CA VAL A 96 34.88 -8.33 -42.17
C VAL A 96 35.51 -9.19 -43.25
N ILE A 97 35.26 -10.51 -43.23
CA ILE A 97 35.77 -11.45 -44.22
C ILE A 97 35.23 -11.12 -45.60
N THR A 98 33.93 -10.83 -45.74
CA THR A 98 33.30 -10.55 -47.03
C THR A 98 33.75 -9.19 -47.60
N ILE A 99 33.98 -8.17 -46.77
CA ILE A 99 34.57 -6.90 -47.22
C ILE A 99 36.00 -7.12 -47.72
N ILE A 100 36.87 -7.75 -46.93
CA ILE A 100 38.28 -7.96 -47.30
C ILE A 100 38.41 -8.89 -48.50
N GLY A 101 37.66 -10.00 -48.49
CA GLY A 101 37.63 -10.97 -49.58
C GLY A 101 37.08 -10.36 -50.86
N GLY A 102 35.97 -9.62 -50.78
CA GLY A 102 35.38 -8.92 -51.91
C GLY A 102 36.33 -7.88 -52.52
N LEU A 103 37.01 -7.08 -51.69
CA LEU A 103 38.05 -6.15 -52.15
C LEU A 103 39.21 -6.87 -52.84
N SER A 104 39.68 -7.97 -52.25
CA SER A 104 40.79 -8.75 -52.81
C SER A 104 40.43 -9.38 -54.15
N VAL A 105 39.23 -9.95 -54.28
CA VAL A 105 38.74 -10.54 -55.55
C VAL A 105 38.50 -9.45 -56.59
N GLY A 106 37.87 -8.33 -56.21
CA GLY A 106 37.63 -7.20 -57.12
C GLY A 106 38.93 -6.63 -57.71
N MET A 107 39.97 -6.47 -56.88
CA MET A 107 41.25 -5.92 -57.32
C MET A 107 42.13 -6.94 -58.04
N LEU A 108 42.20 -8.21 -57.58
CA LEU A 108 43.15 -9.19 -58.11
C LEU A 108 42.60 -10.03 -59.27
N GLN A 109 41.29 -10.29 -59.32
CA GLN A 109 40.69 -11.16 -60.35
C GLN A 109 39.88 -10.40 -61.39
N HIS A 110 39.34 -9.22 -61.03
CA HIS A 110 38.47 -8.42 -61.92
C HIS A 110 39.11 -7.12 -62.40
N ASP A 111 40.41 -6.88 -62.13
CA ASP A 111 41.17 -5.67 -62.51
C ASP A 111 40.46 -4.35 -62.14
N MET A 112 39.67 -4.35 -61.07
CA MET A 112 38.91 -3.17 -60.66
C MET A 112 39.81 -2.19 -59.88
N GLY A 113 39.63 -0.90 -60.13
CA GLY A 113 40.26 0.15 -59.33
C GLY A 113 39.78 0.09 -57.86
N LEU A 114 40.66 0.41 -56.91
CA LEU A 114 40.38 0.31 -55.47
C LEU A 114 39.10 1.06 -55.06
N ALA A 115 38.83 2.22 -55.67
CA ALA A 115 37.61 2.99 -55.40
C ALA A 115 36.34 2.24 -55.84
N ASP A 116 36.36 1.64 -57.04
CA ASP A 116 35.21 0.93 -57.61
C ASP A 116 34.96 -0.42 -56.91
N ALA A 117 36.04 -1.16 -56.60
CA ALA A 117 35.98 -2.39 -55.81
C ALA A 117 35.41 -2.11 -54.41
N THR A 118 35.85 -1.02 -53.77
CA THR A 118 35.33 -0.62 -52.46
C THR A 118 33.86 -0.25 -52.55
N HIS A 119 33.42 0.51 -53.56
CA HIS A 119 32.02 0.88 -53.69
C HIS A 119 31.12 -0.35 -53.87
N ASN A 120 31.46 -1.25 -54.79
CA ASN A 120 30.62 -2.38 -55.15
C ASN A 120 30.56 -3.45 -54.05
N TYR A 121 31.71 -3.92 -53.58
CA TYR A 121 31.76 -5.00 -52.59
C TYR A 121 31.34 -4.52 -51.20
N THR A 122 31.59 -3.26 -50.84
CA THR A 122 31.07 -2.71 -49.58
C THR A 122 29.55 -2.58 -49.63
N LEU A 123 28.97 -2.14 -50.75
CA LEU A 123 27.51 -2.03 -50.90
C LEU A 123 26.84 -3.42 -50.82
N LEU A 124 27.38 -4.42 -51.50
CA LEU A 124 26.87 -5.80 -51.45
C LEU A 124 26.99 -6.39 -50.03
N THR A 125 28.12 -6.17 -49.35
CA THR A 125 28.31 -6.71 -48.00
C THR A 125 27.42 -6.02 -46.97
N ILE A 126 27.19 -4.70 -47.08
CA ILE A 126 26.23 -4.00 -46.22
C ILE A 126 24.81 -4.55 -46.45
N GLY A 127 24.44 -4.81 -47.70
CA GLY A 127 23.15 -5.43 -48.05
C GLY A 127 22.98 -6.79 -47.38
N ASP A 128 23.97 -7.67 -47.52
CA ASP A 128 23.99 -9.00 -46.91
C ASP A 128 23.92 -8.92 -45.37
N GLY A 129 24.71 -8.02 -44.77
CA GLY A 129 24.70 -7.77 -43.33
C GLY A 129 23.34 -7.27 -42.80
N LEU A 130 22.64 -6.40 -43.55
CA LEU A 130 21.29 -5.96 -43.18
C LEU A 130 20.26 -7.08 -43.25
N VAL A 131 20.38 -7.99 -44.22
CA VAL A 131 19.50 -9.17 -44.33
C VAL A 131 19.75 -10.14 -43.18
N ALA A 132 21.02 -10.41 -42.85
CA ALA A 132 21.40 -11.28 -41.73
C ALA A 132 20.91 -10.75 -40.36
N GLN A 133 20.68 -9.44 -40.24
CA GLN A 133 20.21 -8.82 -39.01
C GLN A 133 18.74 -9.12 -38.69
N ILE A 134 17.91 -9.41 -39.68
CA ILE A 134 16.48 -9.66 -39.47
C ILE A 134 16.25 -10.93 -38.62
N PRO A 135 16.82 -12.11 -38.98
CA PRO A 135 16.75 -13.29 -38.12
C PRO A 135 17.34 -13.08 -36.73
N ALA A 136 18.48 -12.39 -36.63
CA ALA A 136 19.15 -12.14 -35.35
C ALA A 136 18.28 -11.29 -34.41
N LEU A 137 17.62 -10.25 -34.92
CA LEU A 137 16.71 -9.41 -34.15
C LEU A 137 15.48 -10.20 -33.67
N LEU A 138 14.90 -11.05 -34.54
CA LEU A 138 13.77 -11.91 -34.18
C LEU A 138 14.14 -12.90 -33.07
N LEU A 139 15.30 -13.54 -33.19
CA LEU A 139 15.81 -14.50 -32.21
C LEU A 139 16.09 -13.81 -30.86
N SER A 140 16.68 -12.62 -30.89
CA SER A 140 16.96 -11.84 -29.67
C SER A 140 15.67 -11.35 -28.98
N THR A 141 14.67 -10.93 -29.76
CA THR A 141 13.36 -10.51 -29.23
C THR A 141 12.59 -11.69 -28.64
N ALA A 142 12.61 -12.86 -29.30
CA ALA A 142 11.99 -14.08 -28.79
C ALA A 142 12.63 -14.53 -27.46
N ALA A 143 13.97 -14.50 -27.37
CA ALA A 143 14.69 -14.79 -26.13
C ALA A 143 14.31 -13.80 -25.01
N GLY A 144 14.25 -12.49 -25.32
CA GLY A 144 13.83 -11.47 -24.35
C GLY A 144 12.39 -11.63 -23.85
N LEU A 145 11.45 -11.99 -24.73
CA LEU A 145 10.06 -12.28 -24.37
C LEU A 145 9.96 -13.56 -23.50
N MET A 146 10.77 -14.58 -23.79
CA MET A 146 10.80 -15.80 -22.97
C MET A 146 11.32 -15.55 -21.56
N VAL A 147 12.33 -14.68 -21.39
CA VAL A 147 12.97 -14.39 -20.09
C VAL A 147 12.11 -13.51 -19.18
N THR A 148 11.21 -12.71 -19.75
CA THR A 148 10.42 -11.71 -19.00
C THR A 148 9.11 -12.24 -18.43
N ARG A 149 8.79 -13.53 -18.62
CA ARG A 149 7.55 -14.13 -18.10
C ARG A 149 7.79 -14.89 -16.80
N ALA A 150 7.06 -14.49 -15.76
CA ALA A 150 6.77 -15.31 -14.60
C ALA A 150 5.53 -16.19 -14.88
N SER A 151 5.73 -17.51 -14.83
CA SER A 151 4.76 -18.54 -14.40
C SER A 151 3.28 -18.32 -14.77
N VAL A 152 2.90 -18.65 -16.02
CA VAL A 152 1.50 -18.97 -16.38
C VAL A 152 1.49 -20.15 -17.36
N SER A 153 0.58 -21.10 -17.15
CA SER A 153 0.47 -22.41 -17.82
C SER A 153 0.03 -22.39 -19.29
N THR A 154 -0.16 -21.21 -19.91
CA THR A 154 -0.65 -21.08 -21.29
C THR A 154 0.48 -20.95 -22.30
N ASP A 155 0.29 -21.53 -23.50
CA ASP A 155 1.21 -21.41 -24.64
C ASP A 155 1.49 -19.94 -25.01
N MET A 156 2.74 -19.51 -24.82
CA MET A 156 3.20 -18.14 -25.09
C MET A 156 2.94 -17.73 -26.54
N GLY A 157 3.11 -18.65 -27.50
CA GLY A 157 2.90 -18.37 -28.93
C GLY A 157 1.47 -17.92 -29.22
N VAL A 158 0.47 -18.60 -28.64
CA VAL A 158 -0.96 -18.27 -28.84
C VAL A 158 -1.31 -16.93 -28.21
N GLN A 159 -0.74 -16.63 -27.03
CA GLN A 159 -1.00 -15.39 -26.33
C GLN A 159 -0.37 -14.17 -27.02
N VAL A 160 0.89 -14.28 -27.47
CA VAL A 160 1.56 -13.21 -28.21
C VAL A 160 0.84 -12.95 -29.53
N LEU A 161 0.47 -14.01 -30.26
CA LEU A 161 -0.26 -13.88 -31.52
C LEU A 161 -1.63 -13.22 -31.30
N SER A 162 -2.38 -13.66 -30.28
CA SER A 162 -3.68 -13.04 -29.96
C SER A 162 -3.53 -11.58 -29.54
N GLN A 163 -2.56 -11.21 -28.72
CA GLN A 163 -2.36 -9.81 -28.29
C GLN A 163 -1.96 -8.88 -29.45
N LEU A 164 -1.06 -9.33 -30.33
CA LEU A 164 -0.61 -8.54 -31.48
C LEU A 164 -1.75 -8.25 -32.45
N PHE A 165 -2.59 -9.23 -32.75
CA PHE A 165 -3.70 -9.09 -33.70
C PHE A 165 -5.01 -8.57 -33.08
N SER A 166 -5.15 -8.57 -31.74
CA SER A 166 -6.35 -8.06 -31.06
C SER A 166 -6.31 -6.56 -30.76
N SER A 167 -5.16 -5.91 -30.94
CA SER A 167 -5.01 -4.47 -30.67
C SER A 167 -5.22 -3.64 -31.95
N PRO A 168 -6.37 -2.97 -32.11
CA PRO A 168 -6.67 -2.22 -33.35
C PRO A 168 -5.69 -1.06 -33.58
N ARG A 169 -5.12 -0.49 -32.50
CA ARG A 169 -4.10 0.55 -32.58
C ARG A 169 -2.79 0.06 -33.20
N ALA A 170 -2.31 -1.13 -32.83
CA ALA A 170 -1.06 -1.67 -33.38
C ALA A 170 -1.20 -1.98 -34.88
N LEU A 171 -2.35 -2.54 -35.28
CA LEU A 171 -2.67 -2.80 -36.68
C LEU A 171 -2.80 -1.50 -37.50
N ALA A 172 -3.44 -0.47 -36.95
CA ALA A 172 -3.57 0.83 -37.62
C ALA A 172 -2.23 1.55 -37.82
N ILE A 173 -1.35 1.53 -36.81
CA ILE A 173 -0.01 2.11 -36.91
C ILE A 173 0.82 1.34 -37.95
N THR A 174 0.78 0.01 -37.93
CA THR A 174 1.45 -0.83 -38.93
C THR A 174 0.95 -0.53 -40.35
N ALA A 175 -0.37 -0.42 -40.53
CA ALA A 175 -0.97 -0.07 -41.82
C ALA A 175 -0.51 1.30 -42.33
N ALA A 176 -0.41 2.31 -41.45
CA ALA A 176 0.06 3.64 -41.80
C ALA A 176 1.53 3.65 -42.22
N ILE A 177 2.40 2.94 -41.49
CA ILE A 177 3.82 2.82 -41.83
C ILE A 177 4.00 2.12 -43.18
N LEU A 178 3.32 0.98 -43.39
CA LEU A 178 3.37 0.25 -44.66
C LEU A 178 2.83 1.10 -45.83
N GLY A 179 1.79 1.90 -45.58
CA GLY A 179 1.22 2.81 -46.57
C GLY A 179 2.19 3.92 -46.96
N ILE A 180 2.82 4.56 -45.98
CA ILE A 180 3.87 5.58 -46.22
C ILE A 180 5.02 4.95 -47.01
N MET A 181 5.45 3.75 -46.63
CA MET A 181 6.57 3.07 -47.29
C MET A 181 6.23 2.64 -48.72
N GLY A 182 4.98 2.27 -49.00
CA GLY A 182 4.48 1.96 -50.35
C GLY A 182 4.30 3.18 -51.25
N LEU A 183 4.35 4.40 -50.71
CA LEU A 183 4.35 5.65 -51.47
C LEU A 183 5.77 6.12 -51.87
N ILE A 184 6.82 5.48 -51.31
CA ILE A 184 8.21 5.84 -51.60
C ILE A 184 8.60 5.30 -52.99
N PRO A 185 9.05 6.15 -53.93
CA PRO A 185 9.47 5.71 -55.26
C PRO A 185 10.65 4.72 -55.18
N GLY A 186 10.55 3.58 -55.88
CA GLY A 186 11.60 2.56 -55.94
C GLY A 186 11.37 1.34 -55.03
N MET A 187 10.35 1.35 -54.18
CA MET A 187 9.90 0.17 -53.44
C MET A 187 8.85 -0.63 -54.24
N PRO A 188 8.63 -1.93 -53.94
CA PRO A 188 7.50 -2.70 -54.48
C PRO A 188 6.14 -2.15 -54.00
N ASN A 189 5.72 -1.01 -54.57
CA ASN A 189 4.56 -0.23 -54.11
C ASN A 189 3.28 -1.07 -54.03
N LEU A 190 3.07 -1.96 -55.02
CA LEU A 190 1.92 -2.87 -55.05
C LEU A 190 1.85 -3.77 -53.80
N VAL A 191 3.00 -4.31 -53.36
CA VAL A 191 3.07 -5.25 -52.23
C VAL A 191 2.82 -4.51 -50.91
N PHE A 192 3.46 -3.36 -50.72
CA PHE A 192 3.32 -2.57 -49.49
C PHE A 192 1.93 -1.94 -49.33
N LEU A 193 1.35 -1.42 -50.42
CA LEU A 193 -0.02 -0.89 -50.40
C LEU A 193 -1.06 -2.00 -50.17
N LEU A 194 -0.84 -3.21 -50.70
CA LEU A 194 -1.70 -4.37 -50.44
C LEU A 194 -1.66 -4.79 -48.96
N PHE A 195 -0.48 -4.92 -48.36
CA PHE A 195 -0.36 -5.22 -46.94
C PHE A 195 -0.87 -4.09 -46.03
N SER A 196 -0.69 -2.83 -46.43
CA SER A 196 -1.27 -1.67 -45.74
C SER A 196 -2.80 -1.74 -45.75
N ALA A 197 -3.42 -2.05 -46.89
CA ALA A 197 -4.85 -2.21 -47.01
C ALA A 197 -5.37 -3.41 -46.18
N MET A 198 -4.66 -4.54 -46.18
CA MET A 198 -5.00 -5.70 -45.34
C MET A 198 -4.93 -5.38 -43.84
N ALA A 199 -3.83 -4.76 -43.38
CA ALA A 199 -3.66 -4.39 -41.98
C ALA A 199 -4.68 -3.33 -41.54
N GLY A 200 -4.98 -2.36 -42.40
CA GLY A 200 -6.02 -1.35 -42.18
C GLY A 200 -7.43 -1.96 -42.13
N GLY A 201 -7.71 -2.92 -43.01
CA GLY A 201 -8.95 -3.70 -43.00
C GLY A 201 -9.11 -4.55 -41.74
N ALA A 202 -8.03 -5.20 -41.28
CA ALA A 202 -8.02 -5.95 -40.03
C ALA A 202 -8.19 -5.04 -38.80
N ALA A 203 -7.53 -3.88 -38.78
CA ALA A 203 -7.70 -2.88 -37.73
C ALA A 203 -9.15 -2.39 -37.64
N TRP A 204 -9.77 -2.11 -38.79
CA TRP A 204 -11.17 -1.71 -38.88
C TRP A 204 -12.09 -2.83 -38.40
N TRP A 205 -11.87 -4.08 -38.84
CA TRP A 205 -12.67 -5.24 -38.44
C TRP A 205 -12.60 -5.52 -36.94
N VAL A 206 -11.41 -5.45 -36.34
CA VAL A 206 -11.22 -5.61 -34.88
C VAL A 206 -11.88 -4.46 -34.11
N THR A 207 -11.77 -3.23 -34.61
CA THR A 207 -12.43 -2.06 -33.99
C THR A 207 -13.95 -2.21 -34.04
N GLU A 208 -14.48 -2.67 -35.17
CA GLU A 208 -15.92 -2.89 -35.36
C GLU A 208 -16.43 -4.05 -34.51
N ARG A 209 -15.67 -5.14 -34.40
CA ARG A 209 -15.97 -6.26 -33.49
C ARG A 209 -15.98 -5.81 -32.03
N ASN A 210 -14.99 -5.03 -31.60
CA ASN A 210 -14.93 -4.50 -30.23
C ASN A 210 -16.05 -3.50 -29.95
N LYS A 211 -16.43 -2.69 -30.95
CA LYS A 211 -17.60 -1.80 -30.86
C LYS A 211 -18.90 -2.58 -30.83
N ARG A 212 -19.06 -3.68 -31.58
CA ARG A 212 -20.26 -4.53 -31.53
C ARG A 212 -20.40 -5.26 -30.21
N ILE A 213 -19.30 -5.77 -29.64
CA ILE A 213 -19.27 -6.33 -28.28
C ILE A 213 -19.60 -5.26 -27.23
N ALA A 214 -19.24 -4.00 -27.47
CA ALA A 214 -19.54 -2.88 -26.57
C ALA A 214 -20.89 -2.17 -26.83
N ALA A 215 -21.53 -2.39 -27.99
CA ALA A 215 -22.76 -1.73 -28.44
C ALA A 215 -23.95 -2.69 -28.58
N GLU A 216 -23.75 -3.99 -28.36
CA GLU A 216 -24.84 -4.84 -27.90
C GLU A 216 -25.33 -4.24 -26.58
N PRO A 217 -26.61 -3.81 -26.48
CA PRO A 217 -27.17 -3.54 -25.18
C PRO A 217 -27.06 -4.85 -24.40
N VAL A 218 -26.45 -4.77 -23.23
CA VAL A 218 -26.59 -5.81 -22.21
C VAL A 218 -28.07 -5.81 -21.84
N ALA A 219 -28.88 -6.53 -22.64
CA ALA A 219 -29.87 -7.38 -22.07
C ALA A 219 -29.11 -8.20 -21.03
N ALA A 220 -29.53 -8.10 -19.77
CA ALA A 220 -29.04 -8.97 -18.73
C ALA A 220 -28.89 -10.39 -19.30
N PRO A 221 -27.81 -11.11 -19.00
CA PRO A 221 -27.75 -12.49 -19.40
C PRO A 221 -28.97 -13.19 -18.79
N VAL A 222 -29.96 -13.49 -19.64
CA VAL A 222 -30.67 -14.74 -19.57
C VAL A 222 -29.61 -15.77 -19.91
N THR A 223 -28.76 -16.03 -18.93
CA THR A 223 -28.34 -17.38 -18.62
C THR A 223 -29.62 -18.19 -18.76
N GLU A 224 -29.65 -19.16 -19.68
CA GLU A 224 -30.46 -20.35 -19.41
C GLU A 224 -30.21 -20.65 -17.94
N GLU A 225 -31.24 -20.53 -17.11
CA GLU A 225 -31.17 -21.06 -15.76
C GLU A 225 -30.66 -22.49 -15.97
N PRO A 226 -29.44 -22.87 -15.52
CA PRO A 226 -29.35 -24.22 -15.02
C PRO A 226 -30.50 -24.28 -14.01
N SER A 227 -31.35 -25.28 -14.19
CA SER A 227 -32.34 -25.69 -13.21
C SER A 227 -31.91 -25.23 -11.83
N ASN A 228 -32.82 -24.58 -11.14
CA ASN A 228 -32.71 -24.08 -9.77
C ASN A 228 -32.48 -25.24 -8.78
N GLU A 229 -31.42 -26.00 -9.00
CA GLU A 229 -30.69 -26.83 -8.08
C GLU A 229 -29.52 -25.94 -7.68
N SER A 230 -29.75 -25.14 -6.64
CA SER A 230 -28.72 -24.66 -5.72
C SER A 230 -27.33 -24.54 -6.34
N ARG A 231 -27.05 -23.39 -7.00
CA ARG A 231 -25.66 -22.95 -7.16
C ARG A 231 -25.07 -22.97 -5.75
N GLU A 232 -24.19 -23.93 -5.50
CA GLU A 232 -23.47 -23.98 -4.23
C GLU A 232 -22.72 -22.66 -4.10
N LEU A 233 -22.91 -21.97 -2.98
CA LEU A 233 -22.23 -20.72 -2.66
C LEU A 233 -20.72 -20.91 -2.93
N SER A 234 -20.14 -20.06 -3.78
CA SER A 234 -18.70 -20.09 -4.03
C SER A 234 -18.00 -19.14 -3.06
N TRP A 235 -16.70 -19.36 -2.83
CA TRP A 235 -15.86 -18.40 -2.11
C TRP A 235 -15.81 -17.02 -2.78
N ASP A 236 -16.16 -16.94 -4.07
CA ASP A 236 -16.26 -15.68 -4.81
C ASP A 236 -17.49 -14.84 -4.44
N ASP A 237 -18.51 -15.43 -3.80
CA ASP A 237 -19.71 -14.73 -3.32
C ASP A 237 -19.50 -14.08 -1.93
N VAL A 238 -18.32 -14.32 -1.31
CA VAL A 238 -17.96 -13.73 -0.02
C VAL A 238 -17.49 -12.29 -0.28
N GLU A 239 -18.36 -11.32 -0.03
CA GLU A 239 -17.99 -9.91 -0.13
C GLU A 239 -16.84 -9.56 0.84
N VAL A 240 -15.85 -8.85 0.32
CA VAL A 240 -14.77 -8.31 1.15
C VAL A 240 -15.34 -7.21 2.02
N VAL A 241 -15.12 -7.33 3.33
CA VAL A 241 -15.62 -6.38 4.32
C VAL A 241 -14.85 -5.06 4.22
N ASP A 242 -15.58 -3.96 4.10
CA ASP A 242 -14.98 -2.62 4.10
C ASP A 242 -14.37 -2.31 5.48
N MET A 243 -13.11 -1.85 5.50
CA MET A 243 -12.44 -1.48 6.75
C MET A 243 -13.12 -0.30 7.45
N ILE A 244 -13.58 0.69 6.69
CA ILE A 244 -14.34 1.85 7.19
C ILE A 244 -15.56 2.05 6.30
N GLY A 245 -16.74 1.91 6.89
CA GLY A 245 -18.03 2.15 6.24
C GLY A 245 -18.74 3.37 6.81
N LEU A 246 -19.42 4.11 5.94
CA LEU A 246 -20.38 5.15 6.29
C LEU A 246 -21.68 4.87 5.54
N GLU A 247 -22.67 4.37 6.27
CA GLU A 247 -24.02 4.18 5.76
C GLU A 247 -24.84 5.43 6.02
N VAL A 248 -25.60 5.88 5.02
CA VAL A 248 -26.41 7.10 5.12
C VAL A 248 -27.87 6.83 4.77
N GLY A 249 -28.78 7.41 5.55
CA GLY A 249 -30.20 7.47 5.20
C GLY A 249 -30.45 8.36 3.99
N TYR A 250 -31.59 8.14 3.31
CA TYR A 250 -31.83 8.75 2.01
C TYR A 250 -31.86 10.30 1.99
N ARG A 251 -32.17 10.98 3.12
CA ARG A 251 -32.14 12.46 3.17
C ARG A 251 -30.73 13.03 3.27
N LEU A 252 -29.73 12.20 3.55
CA LEU A 252 -28.33 12.59 3.63
C LEU A 252 -27.58 12.39 2.30
N ILE A 253 -28.18 11.71 1.32
CA ILE A 253 -27.60 11.46 -0.01
C ILE A 253 -27.10 12.76 -0.69
N PRO A 254 -27.85 13.89 -0.66
CA PRO A 254 -27.35 15.14 -1.24
C PRO A 254 -26.06 15.67 -0.60
N MET A 255 -25.80 15.33 0.67
CA MET A 255 -24.58 15.76 1.37
C MET A 255 -23.33 15.01 0.90
N VAL A 256 -23.49 13.80 0.36
CA VAL A 256 -22.39 12.95 -0.14
C VAL A 256 -22.18 13.05 -1.65
N ASP A 257 -23.21 13.41 -2.41
CA ASP A 257 -23.11 13.54 -3.88
C ASP A 257 -22.42 14.85 -4.30
N LYS A 258 -21.27 14.72 -4.97
CA LYS A 258 -20.51 15.86 -5.52
C LYS A 258 -21.29 16.63 -6.59
N ASN A 259 -22.15 15.96 -7.36
CA ASN A 259 -22.93 16.61 -8.41
C ASN A 259 -24.02 17.52 -7.84
N GLN A 260 -24.43 17.27 -6.59
CA GLN A 260 -25.42 18.06 -5.85
C GLN A 260 -24.77 19.11 -4.92
N GLY A 261 -23.44 19.29 -5.00
CA GLY A 261 -22.72 20.22 -4.13
C GLY A 261 -22.44 19.68 -2.72
N GLY A 262 -22.51 18.35 -2.53
CA GLY A 262 -22.26 17.68 -1.26
C GLY A 262 -20.87 17.98 -0.69
N GLN A 263 -20.83 18.51 0.54
CA GLN A 263 -19.60 18.92 1.22
C GLN A 263 -18.94 17.78 2.02
N LEU A 264 -19.70 16.73 2.34
CA LEU A 264 -19.25 15.69 3.28
C LEU A 264 -18.04 14.92 2.75
N MET A 265 -18.01 14.60 1.45
CA MET A 265 -16.86 13.95 0.82
C MET A 265 -15.55 14.75 0.95
N GLY A 266 -15.65 16.07 0.83
CA GLY A 266 -14.51 16.98 1.02
C GLY A 266 -14.01 16.96 2.47
N ARG A 267 -14.94 16.99 3.44
CA ARG A 267 -14.64 16.94 4.87
C ARG A 267 -14.03 15.60 5.27
N ILE A 268 -14.57 14.47 4.82
CA ILE A 268 -14.02 13.12 5.05
C ILE A 268 -12.58 13.03 4.53
N LYS A 269 -12.32 13.54 3.32
CA LYS A 269 -10.95 13.59 2.78
C LYS A 269 -10.02 14.45 3.64
N GLY A 270 -10.53 15.57 4.18
CA GLY A 270 -9.82 16.44 5.12
C GLY A 270 -9.46 15.74 6.42
N VAL A 271 -10.44 15.07 7.05
CA VAL A 271 -10.26 14.25 8.26
C VAL A 271 -9.19 13.19 8.03
N ARG A 272 -9.31 12.42 6.94
CA ARG A 272 -8.35 11.37 6.60
C ARG A 272 -6.93 11.92 6.45
N LYS A 273 -6.78 13.06 5.78
CA LYS A 273 -5.48 13.73 5.61
C LYS A 273 -4.90 14.20 6.95
N LYS A 274 -5.72 14.83 7.79
CA LYS A 274 -5.31 15.32 9.11
C LYS A 274 -4.86 14.17 10.01
N LEU A 275 -5.70 13.14 10.17
CA LEU A 275 -5.38 11.97 10.98
C LEU A 275 -4.14 11.24 10.47
N SER A 276 -3.97 11.11 9.15
CA SER A 276 -2.76 10.47 8.61
C SER A 276 -1.48 11.23 8.93
N GLN A 277 -1.55 12.56 9.02
CA GLN A 277 -0.41 13.41 9.39
C GLN A 277 -0.12 13.40 10.90
N GLU A 278 -1.17 13.29 11.72
CA GLU A 278 -1.08 13.25 13.18
C GLU A 278 -0.62 11.88 13.68
N LEU A 279 -1.24 10.79 13.20
CA LEU A 279 -0.94 9.43 13.63
C LEU A 279 0.31 8.86 12.97
N GLY A 280 0.62 9.26 11.73
CA GLY A 280 1.86 8.86 11.04
C GLY A 280 1.71 7.70 10.05
N PHE A 281 0.50 7.18 9.82
CA PHE A 281 0.19 6.19 8.79
C PHE A 281 -1.01 6.62 7.94
N LEU A 282 -1.18 6.04 6.75
CA LEU A 282 -2.29 6.38 5.87
C LEU A 282 -3.57 5.71 6.34
N ILE A 283 -4.57 6.49 6.73
CA ILE A 283 -5.89 5.96 7.08
C ILE A 283 -6.58 5.40 5.82
N PRO A 284 -7.23 4.22 5.89
CA PRO A 284 -7.98 3.62 4.78
C PRO A 284 -9.09 4.52 4.21
N SER A 285 -9.55 4.22 2.99
CA SER A 285 -10.69 4.93 2.40
C SER A 285 -12.00 4.59 3.12
N VAL A 286 -12.85 5.60 3.28
CA VAL A 286 -14.21 5.45 3.80
C VAL A 286 -15.13 5.11 2.63
N HIS A 287 -15.77 3.94 2.69
CA HIS A 287 -16.78 3.52 1.73
C HIS A 287 -18.13 4.06 2.17
N ILE A 288 -18.80 4.81 1.29
CA ILE A 288 -20.10 5.40 1.57
C ILE A 288 -21.16 4.62 0.81
N ARG A 289 -22.19 4.16 1.51
CA ARG A 289 -23.32 3.42 0.94
C ARG A 289 -24.62 4.03 1.44
N ASP A 290 -25.66 4.07 0.61
CA ASP A 290 -27.00 4.36 1.08
C ASP A 290 -27.57 3.11 1.77
N ASN A 291 -28.30 3.32 2.87
CA ASN A 291 -28.99 2.25 3.57
C ASN A 291 -30.44 2.69 3.81
N LEU A 292 -31.37 2.00 3.13
CA LEU A 292 -32.80 2.28 3.20
C LEU A 292 -33.44 1.79 4.52
N ASP A 293 -32.75 0.93 5.27
CA ASP A 293 -33.20 0.47 6.58
C ASP A 293 -32.90 1.50 7.69
N LEU A 294 -32.03 2.48 7.42
CA LEU A 294 -31.76 3.58 8.34
C LEU A 294 -32.89 4.62 8.33
N ALA A 295 -33.07 5.29 9.47
CA ALA A 295 -33.95 6.45 9.54
C ALA A 295 -33.51 7.52 8.51
N PRO A 296 -34.43 8.33 7.96
CA PRO A 296 -34.15 9.24 6.86
C PRO A 296 -32.92 10.15 7.06
N ASN A 297 -32.74 10.60 8.30
CA ASN A 297 -31.74 11.55 8.76
C ASN A 297 -30.60 10.89 9.56
N ALA A 298 -30.58 9.57 9.65
CA ALA A 298 -29.56 8.82 10.38
C ALA A 298 -28.38 8.48 9.47
N TYR A 299 -27.20 8.37 10.09
CA TYR A 299 -26.03 7.74 9.50
C TYR A 299 -25.42 6.75 10.49
N ARG A 300 -24.74 5.74 9.96
CA ARG A 300 -24.05 4.72 10.73
C ARG A 300 -22.61 4.61 10.25
N LEU A 301 -21.69 4.59 11.21
CA LEU A 301 -20.27 4.36 11.01
C LEU A 301 -19.96 2.91 11.39
N SER A 302 -19.27 2.21 10.50
CA SER A 302 -18.84 0.83 10.72
C SER A 302 -17.33 0.68 10.53
N LEU A 303 -16.73 -0.18 11.34
CA LEU A 303 -15.33 -0.59 11.22
C LEU A 303 -15.32 -2.10 11.00
N MET A 304 -14.63 -2.55 9.94
CA MET A 304 -14.58 -3.96 9.55
C MET A 304 -15.99 -4.60 9.53
N GLY A 305 -16.97 -3.87 8.98
CA GLY A 305 -18.36 -4.31 8.87
C GLY A 305 -19.18 -4.26 10.18
N VAL A 306 -18.57 -3.93 11.31
CA VAL A 306 -19.26 -3.83 12.61
C VAL A 306 -19.66 -2.39 12.90
N PRO A 307 -20.94 -2.09 13.18
CA PRO A 307 -21.38 -0.76 13.58
C PRO A 307 -20.70 -0.30 14.89
N VAL A 308 -20.07 0.87 14.86
CA VAL A 308 -19.37 1.47 16.02
C VAL A 308 -19.96 2.80 16.46
N GLY A 309 -20.75 3.45 15.61
CA GLY A 309 -21.45 4.68 15.96
C GLY A 309 -22.65 4.94 15.04
N GLU A 310 -23.70 5.50 15.59
CA GLU A 310 -24.92 5.86 14.87
C GLU A 310 -25.46 7.17 15.45
N ALA A 311 -25.91 8.10 14.59
CA ALA A 311 -26.50 9.35 15.03
C ALA A 311 -27.44 9.93 13.97
N GLU A 312 -28.37 10.76 14.42
CA GLU A 312 -29.28 11.53 13.55
C GLU A 312 -28.79 12.96 13.38
N ILE A 313 -28.87 13.48 12.15
CA ILE A 313 -28.51 14.86 11.83
C ILE A 313 -29.60 15.58 11.05
N GLN A 314 -29.64 16.90 11.15
CA GLN A 314 -30.56 17.73 10.38
C GLN A 314 -29.78 18.51 9.29
N PRO A 315 -29.82 18.08 8.00
CA PRO A 315 -28.98 18.66 6.94
C PRO A 315 -29.11 20.17 6.76
N GLU A 316 -30.31 20.71 7.01
CA GLU A 316 -30.65 22.12 6.80
C GLU A 316 -30.44 23.01 8.04
N HIS A 317 -29.97 22.43 9.15
CA HIS A 317 -29.75 23.14 10.42
C HIS A 317 -28.27 23.09 10.82
N ASP A 318 -27.86 24.07 11.62
CA ASP A 318 -26.56 24.05 12.29
C ASP A 318 -26.73 23.45 13.70
N MET A 319 -25.70 22.80 14.21
CA MET A 319 -25.64 22.32 15.58
C MET A 319 -24.87 23.33 16.45
N ALA A 320 -25.53 23.84 17.49
CA ALA A 320 -24.93 24.67 18.52
C ALA A 320 -24.54 23.81 19.73
N ILE A 321 -23.25 23.60 19.94
CA ILE A 321 -22.68 22.76 21.00
C ILE A 321 -22.34 23.63 22.21
N ASN A 322 -22.74 23.19 23.41
CA ASN A 322 -22.41 23.83 24.68
C ASN A 322 -21.06 23.30 25.22
N PRO A 323 -19.97 24.10 25.22
CA PRO A 323 -18.68 23.68 25.77
C PRO A 323 -18.61 23.77 27.32
N GLY A 324 -19.73 24.06 28.00
CA GLY A 324 -19.85 24.20 29.44
C GLY A 324 -19.89 25.65 29.95
N GLN A 325 -19.62 26.64 29.09
CA GLN A 325 -19.59 28.08 29.45
C GLN A 325 -20.48 28.90 28.52
N VAL A 326 -21.80 28.71 28.60
CA VAL A 326 -22.79 29.45 27.80
C VAL A 326 -23.65 30.39 28.65
N PHE A 327 -24.08 31.51 28.07
CA PHE A 327 -24.79 32.60 28.77
C PHE A 327 -26.28 32.70 28.44
N GLY A 328 -26.94 31.56 28.20
CA GLY A 328 -28.38 31.47 27.94
C GLY A 328 -28.73 30.27 27.05
N SER A 329 -30.03 30.00 26.91
CA SER A 329 -30.55 28.96 26.00
C SER A 329 -31.04 29.55 24.69
N ILE A 330 -30.99 28.76 23.61
CA ILE A 330 -31.42 29.16 22.27
C ILE A 330 -32.63 28.31 21.87
N PRO A 331 -33.65 28.89 21.21
CA PRO A 331 -34.77 28.10 20.70
C PRO A 331 -34.31 27.13 19.60
N GLY A 332 -34.60 25.85 19.77
CA GLY A 332 -34.25 24.83 18.78
C GLY A 332 -34.57 23.41 19.27
N THR A 333 -34.14 22.40 18.52
CA THR A 333 -34.33 21.00 18.90
C THR A 333 -33.15 20.52 19.72
N ALA A 334 -33.37 20.20 21.00
CA ALA A 334 -32.31 19.69 21.88
C ALA A 334 -31.80 18.33 21.38
N THR A 335 -30.49 18.13 21.44
CA THR A 335 -29.76 16.92 21.02
C THR A 335 -28.46 16.80 21.80
N THR A 336 -27.68 15.76 21.52
CA THR A 336 -26.30 15.62 21.99
C THR A 336 -25.34 15.57 20.82
N ASP A 337 -24.14 16.12 21.00
CA ASP A 337 -23.04 15.96 20.04
C ASP A 337 -22.58 14.49 20.01
N PRO A 338 -22.53 13.85 18.82
CA PRO A 338 -22.20 12.44 18.73
C PRO A 338 -20.72 12.11 18.99
N ALA A 339 -19.81 13.09 18.91
CA ALA A 339 -18.38 12.84 19.12
C ALA A 339 -18.00 12.83 20.61
N PHE A 340 -18.48 13.81 21.37
CA PHE A 340 -18.08 14.05 22.76
C PHE A 340 -19.23 13.90 23.77
N GLY A 341 -20.47 13.69 23.32
CA GLY A 341 -21.64 13.55 24.20
C GLY A 341 -22.06 14.87 24.89
N LEU A 342 -21.62 16.02 24.36
CA LEU A 342 -21.96 17.33 24.92
C LEU A 342 -23.41 17.72 24.59
N GLU A 343 -24.03 18.49 25.48
CA GLU A 343 -25.35 19.07 25.21
C GLU A 343 -25.30 19.99 23.99
N ALA A 344 -26.24 19.81 23.06
CA ALA A 344 -26.31 20.59 21.84
C ALA A 344 -27.75 20.89 21.43
N VAL A 345 -27.92 21.85 20.53
CA VAL A 345 -29.23 22.24 20.01
C VAL A 345 -29.13 22.44 18.49
N TRP A 346 -30.05 21.84 17.73
CA TRP A 346 -30.23 22.13 16.31
C TRP A 346 -30.94 23.48 16.16
N ILE A 347 -30.28 24.40 15.45
CA ILE A 347 -30.72 25.78 15.23
C ILE A 347 -30.78 26.10 13.74
N GLU A 348 -31.64 27.03 13.36
CA GLU A 348 -31.65 27.56 11.99
C GLU A 348 -30.37 28.35 11.71
N ALA A 349 -29.92 28.37 10.45
CA ALA A 349 -28.71 29.11 10.05
C ALA A 349 -28.78 30.61 10.38
N SER A 350 -29.99 31.18 10.46
CA SER A 350 -30.25 32.58 10.86
C SER A 350 -29.86 32.89 12.30
N GLN A 351 -29.80 31.88 13.17
CA GLN A 351 -29.53 32.01 14.61
C GLN A 351 -28.05 31.81 14.95
N ARG A 352 -27.18 31.55 13.94
CA ARG A 352 -25.74 31.27 14.13
C ARG A 352 -25.04 32.37 14.93
N ASP A 353 -25.22 33.63 14.55
CA ASP A 353 -24.53 34.76 15.19
C ASP A 353 -24.99 34.96 16.65
N GLN A 354 -26.30 34.76 16.90
CA GLN A 354 -26.85 34.80 18.25
C GLN A 354 -26.27 33.68 19.10
N ALA A 355 -26.17 32.46 18.56
CA ALA A 355 -25.60 31.33 19.27
C ALA A 355 -24.14 31.51 19.65
N GLN A 356 -23.34 32.01 18.72
CA GLN A 356 -21.93 32.34 18.97
C GLN A 356 -21.80 33.44 20.03
N SER A 357 -22.68 34.46 20.02
CA SER A 357 -22.66 35.53 21.04
C SER A 357 -22.95 35.04 22.46
N LEU A 358 -23.68 33.93 22.58
CA LEU A 358 -24.00 33.27 23.86
C LEU A 358 -22.93 32.26 24.30
N GLY A 359 -21.87 32.06 23.50
CA GLY A 359 -20.74 31.17 23.81
C GLY A 359 -20.85 29.75 23.23
N TYR A 360 -21.85 29.46 22.38
CA TYR A 360 -21.97 28.16 21.73
C TYR A 360 -20.97 28.00 20.58
N THR A 361 -20.46 26.78 20.41
CA THR A 361 -19.70 26.40 19.21
C THR A 361 -20.68 25.91 18.14
N VAL A 362 -20.81 26.66 17.04
CA VAL A 362 -21.78 26.37 15.98
C VAL A 362 -21.12 25.70 14.77
N VAL A 363 -21.58 24.51 14.40
CA VAL A 363 -21.05 23.69 13.30
C VAL A 363 -22.16 23.22 12.36
N ASP A 364 -21.88 23.08 11.07
CA ASP A 364 -22.84 22.56 10.09
C ASP A 364 -22.97 21.03 10.17
N ALA A 365 -24.09 20.48 9.70
CA ALA A 365 -24.37 19.04 9.75
C ALA A 365 -23.26 18.17 9.14
N SER A 366 -22.63 18.62 8.04
CA SER A 366 -21.50 17.88 7.43
C SER A 366 -20.27 17.85 8.33
N THR A 367 -20.04 18.90 9.12
CA THR A 367 -18.95 18.95 10.11
C THR A 367 -19.25 18.05 11.31
N VAL A 368 -20.51 17.94 11.74
CA VAL A 368 -20.90 17.00 12.81
C VAL A 368 -20.51 15.56 12.44
N VAL A 369 -20.89 15.09 11.26
CA VAL A 369 -20.53 13.74 10.77
C VAL A 369 -19.01 13.57 10.64
N ALA A 370 -18.32 14.59 10.10
CA ALA A 370 -16.87 14.54 9.93
C ALA A 370 -16.11 14.51 11.28
N THR A 371 -16.58 15.25 12.29
CA THR A 371 -15.99 15.25 13.64
C THR A 371 -16.23 13.92 14.33
N HIS A 372 -17.44 13.36 14.22
CA HIS A 372 -17.75 12.03 14.76
C HIS A 372 -16.88 10.94 14.11
N LEU A 373 -16.77 10.94 12.77
CA LEU A 373 -15.86 10.05 12.05
C LEU A 373 -14.41 10.23 12.54
N SER A 374 -13.94 11.47 12.68
CA SER A 374 -12.57 11.75 13.15
C SER A 374 -12.32 11.16 14.54
N HIS A 375 -13.29 11.30 15.45
CA HIS A 375 -13.20 10.79 16.81
C HIS A 375 -13.14 9.27 16.84
N ILE A 376 -14.01 8.59 16.08
CA ILE A 376 -14.01 7.11 15.97
C ILE A 376 -12.70 6.61 15.39
N LEU A 377 -12.25 7.18 14.27
CA LEU A 377 -11.01 6.74 13.61
C LEU A 377 -9.77 6.96 14.49
N GLN A 378 -9.77 8.01 15.33
CA GLN A 378 -8.69 8.25 16.28
C GLN A 378 -8.73 7.26 17.46
N SER A 379 -9.92 6.89 17.92
CA SER A 379 -10.14 5.96 19.03
C SER A 379 -9.78 4.52 18.66
N HIS A 380 -9.99 4.15 17.40
CA HIS A 380 -9.72 2.81 16.85
C HIS A 380 -8.51 2.80 15.90
N ALA A 381 -7.58 3.74 16.04
CA ALA A 381 -6.43 3.86 15.15
C ALA A 381 -5.55 2.60 15.13
N ASP A 382 -5.47 1.88 16.25
CA ASP A 382 -4.71 0.63 16.35
C ASP A 382 -5.33 -0.54 15.58
N GLU A 383 -6.66 -0.57 15.47
CA GLU A 383 -7.39 -1.59 14.70
C GLU A 383 -7.28 -1.37 13.19
N LEU A 384 -7.14 -0.10 12.77
CA LEU A 384 -6.97 0.30 11.37
C LEU A 384 -5.56 0.05 10.83
N LEU A 385 -4.58 -0.22 11.70
CA LEU A 385 -3.21 -0.51 11.31
C LEU A 385 -3.03 -2.02 11.13
N GLY A 386 -2.85 -2.47 9.88
CA GLY A 386 -2.61 -3.87 9.53
C GLY A 386 -1.19 -4.15 9.04
N HIS A 387 -0.98 -5.37 8.55
CA HIS A 387 0.31 -5.79 8.00
C HIS A 387 0.72 -5.00 6.76
N GLU A 388 -0.24 -4.64 5.90
CA GLU A 388 0.02 -3.90 4.68
C GLU A 388 0.51 -2.49 4.98
N GLU A 389 -0.14 -1.78 5.90
CA GLU A 389 0.24 -0.43 6.30
C GLU A 389 1.65 -0.41 6.90
N VAL A 390 1.98 -1.39 7.76
CA VAL A 390 3.32 -1.48 8.36
C VAL A 390 4.39 -1.77 7.30
N GLN A 391 4.10 -2.66 6.34
CA GLN A 391 5.00 -2.89 5.21
C GLN A 391 5.23 -1.59 4.41
N GLN A 392 4.16 -0.86 4.08
CA GLN A 392 4.27 0.41 3.36
C GLN A 392 5.06 1.48 4.15
N LEU A 393 4.92 1.50 5.49
CA LEU A 393 5.71 2.38 6.36
C LEU A 393 7.20 2.03 6.32
N LEU A 394 7.54 0.74 6.40
CA LEU A 394 8.93 0.28 6.30
C LEU A 394 9.51 0.54 4.90
N ASP A 395 8.75 0.33 3.84
CA ASP A 395 9.16 0.64 2.46
C ASP A 395 9.45 2.14 2.28
N LYS A 396 8.62 2.99 2.89
CA LYS A 396 8.83 4.44 2.91
C LYS A 396 10.09 4.81 3.70
N LEU A 397 10.33 4.19 4.85
CA LEU A 397 11.55 4.40 5.65
C LEU A 397 12.80 3.94 4.89
N SER A 398 12.72 2.81 4.17
CA SER A 398 13.81 2.21 3.39
C SER A 398 14.36 3.15 2.32
N LYS A 399 13.54 4.06 1.78
CA LYS A 399 14.00 5.12 0.86
C LYS A 399 15.02 6.08 1.50
N SER A 400 14.98 6.25 2.83
CA SER A 400 15.85 7.18 3.58
C SER A 400 16.86 6.50 4.51
N ALA A 401 16.57 5.27 4.94
CA ALA A 401 17.40 4.47 5.85
C ALA A 401 17.32 2.98 5.48
N PRO A 402 17.81 2.58 4.27
CA PRO A 402 17.63 1.21 3.77
C PRO A 402 18.29 0.17 4.66
N LYS A 403 19.50 0.45 5.16
CA LYS A 403 20.25 -0.47 6.05
C LYS A 403 19.51 -0.74 7.36
N LEU A 404 18.88 0.29 7.94
CA LEU A 404 18.12 0.13 9.18
C LEU A 404 16.93 -0.82 8.99
N VAL A 405 16.20 -0.68 7.88
CA VAL A 405 15.06 -1.54 7.58
C VAL A 405 15.51 -2.97 7.30
N GLU A 406 16.57 -3.14 6.49
CA GLU A 406 17.14 -4.45 6.16
C GLU A 406 17.66 -5.20 7.39
N ASP A 407 18.24 -4.48 8.36
CA ASP A 407 18.75 -5.06 9.59
C ASP A 407 17.65 -5.33 10.62
N LEU A 408 16.55 -4.58 10.58
CA LEU A 408 15.42 -4.77 11.49
C LEU A 408 14.49 -5.91 11.05
N VAL A 409 13.90 -5.82 9.86
CA VAL A 409 12.89 -6.77 9.36
C VAL A 409 13.36 -7.38 8.03
N PRO A 410 13.37 -8.72 7.89
CA PRO A 410 12.98 -9.75 8.87
C PRO A 410 14.12 -10.24 9.77
N LYS A 411 15.32 -9.64 9.72
CA LYS A 411 16.54 -10.21 10.36
C LYS A 411 16.48 -10.26 11.89
N GLN A 412 16.03 -9.18 12.53
CA GLN A 412 15.99 -9.08 14.00
C GLN A 412 14.59 -9.26 14.58
N LEU A 413 13.56 -8.75 13.90
CA LEU A 413 12.16 -8.86 14.31
C LEU A 413 11.29 -9.32 13.15
N SER A 414 10.21 -10.04 13.48
CA SER A 414 9.14 -10.30 12.53
C SER A 414 8.32 -9.03 12.26
N LEU A 415 7.71 -8.95 11.07
CA LEU A 415 6.77 -7.86 10.75
C LEU A 415 5.59 -7.81 11.75
N ALA A 416 5.13 -8.97 12.25
CA ALA A 416 4.06 -9.07 13.23
C ALA A 416 4.44 -8.43 14.59
N THR A 417 5.69 -8.60 15.02
CA THR A 417 6.19 -7.98 16.25
C THR A 417 6.22 -6.45 16.11
N VAL A 418 6.71 -5.94 14.97
CA VAL A 418 6.71 -4.49 14.69
C VAL A 418 5.28 -3.95 14.65
N LEU A 419 4.36 -4.65 13.96
CA LEU A 419 2.94 -4.31 13.95
C LEU A 419 2.38 -4.21 15.38
N LYS A 420 2.65 -5.20 16.23
CA LYS A 420 2.11 -5.19 17.60
C LYS A 420 2.65 -4.05 18.45
N VAL A 421 3.90 -3.66 18.26
CA VAL A 421 4.49 -2.47 18.92
C VAL A 421 3.79 -1.21 18.44
N LEU A 422 3.65 -1.01 17.13
CA LEU A 422 3.00 0.17 16.56
C LEU A 422 1.53 0.28 16.98
N GLN A 423 0.79 -0.83 16.99
CA GLN A 423 -0.57 -0.89 17.53
C GLN A 423 -0.60 -0.48 19.00
N SER A 424 0.32 -0.98 19.83
CA SER A 424 0.37 -0.64 21.25
C SER A 424 0.66 0.85 21.50
N LEU A 425 1.42 1.51 20.63
CA LEU A 425 1.62 2.96 20.67
C LEU A 425 0.33 3.72 20.30
N LEU A 426 -0.34 3.32 19.21
CA LEU A 426 -1.59 3.94 18.75
C LEU A 426 -2.74 3.75 19.75
N GLN A 427 -2.76 2.62 20.46
CA GLN A 427 -3.72 2.35 21.55
C GLN A 427 -3.69 3.38 22.67
N GLU A 428 -2.54 4.02 22.87
CA GLU A 428 -2.33 5.08 23.86
C GLU A 428 -2.25 6.47 23.20
N HIS A 429 -2.76 6.59 21.98
CA HIS A 429 -2.76 7.82 21.16
C HIS A 429 -1.37 8.41 20.91
N ILE A 430 -0.32 7.58 20.87
CA ILE A 430 1.04 8.01 20.54
C ILE A 430 1.23 7.95 19.03
N SER A 431 1.66 9.08 18.44
CA SER A 431 2.00 9.16 17.03
C SER A 431 3.17 8.25 16.66
N ILE A 432 3.02 7.50 15.56
CA ILE A 432 4.07 6.67 14.95
C ILE A 432 4.77 7.35 13.77
N ARG A 433 4.65 8.68 13.68
CA ARG A 433 5.25 9.47 12.59
C ARG A 433 6.78 9.40 12.57
N ASP A 434 7.41 9.34 13.75
CA ASP A 434 8.87 9.21 13.87
C ASP A 434 9.32 7.75 13.75
N MET A 435 9.06 7.17 12.57
CA MET A 435 9.38 5.77 12.29
C MET A 435 10.89 5.48 12.35
N ARG A 436 11.74 6.52 12.18
CA ARG A 436 13.19 6.37 12.29
C ARG A 436 13.58 6.06 13.73
N THR A 437 13.17 6.90 14.69
CA THR A 437 13.48 6.66 16.10
C THR A 437 12.87 5.34 16.58
N ILE A 438 11.63 5.03 16.16
CA ILE A 438 11.00 3.74 16.48
C ILE A 438 11.86 2.58 15.96
N ALA A 439 12.24 2.58 14.69
CA ALA A 439 13.03 1.49 14.09
C ALA A 439 14.44 1.37 14.69
N GLU A 440 15.10 2.49 15.00
CA GLU A 440 16.42 2.50 15.67
C GLU A 440 16.33 1.89 17.07
N THR A 441 15.36 2.30 17.88
CA THR A 441 15.16 1.75 19.23
C THR A 441 14.79 0.28 19.19
N LEU A 442 13.95 -0.14 18.23
CA LEU A 442 13.64 -1.56 18.02
C LEU A 442 14.88 -2.35 17.64
N ALA A 443 15.73 -1.85 16.74
CA ALA A 443 16.95 -2.55 16.33
C ALA A 443 17.97 -2.67 17.47
N GLU A 444 18.02 -1.68 18.37
CA GLU A 444 18.88 -1.71 19.55
C GLU A 444 18.39 -2.72 20.61
N HIS A 445 17.08 -2.82 20.81
CA HIS A 445 16.49 -3.63 21.88
C HIS A 445 16.06 -5.03 21.45
N ALA A 446 15.91 -5.29 20.14
CA ALA A 446 15.54 -6.61 19.61
C ALA A 446 16.50 -7.75 20.03
N PRO A 447 17.83 -7.55 20.13
CA PRO A 447 18.73 -8.58 20.65
C PRO A 447 18.52 -8.90 22.14
N ILE A 448 17.93 -7.97 22.90
CA ILE A 448 17.68 -8.13 24.35
C ILE A 448 16.34 -8.85 24.57
N SER A 449 15.29 -8.43 23.85
CA SER A 449 13.96 -9.03 23.95
C SER A 449 13.20 -8.93 22.64
N GLN A 450 12.44 -9.98 22.35
CA GLN A 450 11.51 -10.06 21.22
C GLN A 450 10.05 -9.79 21.65
N ASP A 451 9.82 -9.58 22.95
CA ASP A 451 8.50 -9.29 23.49
C ASP A 451 8.03 -7.89 23.09
N ALA A 452 6.85 -7.81 22.47
CA ALA A 452 6.29 -6.55 22.00
C ALA A 452 6.01 -5.55 23.15
N GLY A 453 5.68 -6.03 24.35
CA GLY A 453 5.46 -5.18 25.51
C GLY A 453 6.74 -4.48 25.98
N VAL A 454 7.83 -5.25 26.11
CA VAL A 454 9.17 -4.71 26.44
C VAL A 454 9.66 -3.73 25.38
N LEU A 455 9.51 -4.08 24.11
CA LEU A 455 9.90 -3.22 22.99
C LEU A 455 9.08 -1.91 22.96
N THR A 456 7.76 -2.00 23.20
CA THR A 456 6.89 -0.80 23.28
C THR A 456 7.35 0.12 24.41
N ALA A 457 7.68 -0.43 25.57
CA ALA A 457 8.21 0.32 26.70
C ALA A 457 9.50 1.07 26.35
N ALA A 458 10.44 0.44 25.63
CA ALA A 458 11.68 1.08 25.19
C ALA A 458 11.41 2.19 24.15
N VAL A 459 10.55 1.92 23.17
CA VAL A 459 10.18 2.90 22.14
C VAL A 459 9.51 4.14 22.75
N ARG A 460 8.65 3.96 23.75
CA ARG A 460 8.02 5.10 24.45
C ARG A 460 9.03 6.01 25.14
N VAL A 461 10.06 5.44 25.77
CA VAL A 461 11.16 6.24 26.35
C VAL A 461 11.85 7.06 25.27
N ALA A 462 12.18 6.45 24.13
CA ALA A 462 12.80 7.16 23.00
C ALA A 462 11.89 8.27 22.43
N LEU A 463 10.57 8.05 22.41
CA LEU A 463 9.57 9.02 21.98
C LEU A 463 9.15 10.02 23.08
N GLY A 464 9.75 9.98 24.28
CA GLY A 464 9.34 10.77 25.44
C GLY A 464 9.19 12.27 25.18
N ARG A 465 10.07 12.85 24.35
CA ARG A 465 9.97 14.26 23.91
C ARG A 465 8.67 14.55 23.16
N SER A 466 8.29 13.67 22.25
CA SER A 466 7.05 13.80 21.46
C SER A 466 5.81 13.60 22.35
N ILE A 467 5.83 12.58 23.22
CA ILE A 467 4.73 12.26 24.14
C ILE A 467 4.46 13.44 25.08
N VAL A 468 5.50 13.94 25.76
CA VAL A 468 5.35 15.06 26.70
C VAL A 468 4.95 16.36 25.98
N GLN A 469 5.43 16.59 24.75
CA GLN A 469 5.03 17.75 23.96
C GLN A 469 3.56 17.67 23.52
N GLN A 470 3.05 16.48 23.19
CA GLN A 470 1.65 16.28 22.82
C GLN A 470 0.70 16.59 23.99
N ILE A 471 1.10 16.23 25.22
CA ILE A 471 0.30 16.41 26.43
C ILE A 471 0.40 17.84 26.99
N SER A 472 1.62 18.35 27.18
CA SER A 472 1.88 19.63 27.90
C SER A 472 2.18 20.81 26.99
N GLY A 473 2.22 20.61 25.66
CA GLY A 473 2.65 21.62 24.72
C GLY A 473 4.08 22.10 24.98
N MET A 474 4.31 23.41 24.84
CA MET A 474 5.61 24.04 25.05
C MET A 474 5.86 24.49 26.51
N GLY A 475 4.99 24.13 27.46
CA GLY A 475 5.17 24.51 28.87
C GLY A 475 6.47 23.95 29.46
N ALA A 476 7.16 24.70 30.31
CA ALA A 476 8.39 24.23 30.97
C ALA A 476 8.13 23.23 32.10
N GLU A 477 6.95 23.33 32.73
CA GLU A 477 6.51 22.47 33.83
C GLU A 477 5.50 21.41 33.34
N LEU A 478 5.67 20.17 33.80
CA LEU A 478 4.70 19.09 33.64
C LEU A 478 4.01 18.84 34.98
N SER A 479 2.72 19.16 35.05
CA SER A 479 1.89 18.86 36.21
C SER A 479 1.52 17.38 36.22
N VAL A 480 1.82 16.66 37.31
CA VAL A 480 1.58 15.22 37.41
C VAL A 480 0.89 14.85 38.72
N LEU A 481 0.15 13.75 38.67
CA LEU A 481 -0.35 12.99 39.81
C LEU A 481 0.62 11.83 40.06
N THR A 482 0.87 11.48 41.32
CA THR A 482 1.68 10.31 41.68
C THR A 482 0.88 9.31 42.48
N LEU A 483 1.33 8.07 42.57
CA LEU A 483 0.73 7.09 43.48
C LEU A 483 1.26 7.27 44.90
N GLU A 484 0.47 6.85 45.89
CA GLU A 484 0.96 6.67 47.24
C GLU A 484 1.98 5.51 47.29
N PRO A 485 3.11 5.64 48.02
CA PRO A 485 4.15 4.60 48.06
C PRO A 485 3.64 3.21 48.51
N SER A 486 2.66 3.18 49.43
CA SER A 486 2.00 1.97 49.91
C SER A 486 1.27 1.24 48.78
N LEU A 487 0.50 1.97 47.97
CA LEU A 487 -0.22 1.46 46.81
C LEU A 487 0.73 1.01 45.70
N GLU A 488 1.78 1.79 45.42
CA GLU A 488 2.80 1.41 44.44
C GLU A 488 3.47 0.08 44.79
N GLN A 489 3.77 -0.14 46.07
CA GLN A 489 4.36 -1.40 46.55
C GLN A 489 3.40 -2.60 46.40
N ILE A 490 2.09 -2.41 46.65
CA ILE A 490 1.07 -3.44 46.43
C ILE A 490 0.98 -3.80 44.93
N LEU A 491 0.99 -2.79 44.05
CA LEU A 491 0.96 -3.00 42.60
C LEU A 491 2.20 -3.75 42.10
N HIS A 492 3.38 -3.45 42.65
CA HIS A 492 4.60 -4.19 42.33
C HIS A 492 4.55 -5.66 42.77
N GLN A 493 4.02 -5.96 43.95
CA GLN A 493 3.86 -7.34 44.44
C GLN A 493 2.89 -8.14 43.56
N THR A 494 1.80 -7.50 43.15
CA THR A 494 0.78 -8.06 42.24
C THR A 494 1.41 -8.51 40.91
N LEU A 495 2.34 -7.71 40.37
CA LEU A 495 3.04 -8.03 39.12
C LEU A 495 4.07 -9.15 39.25
N GLN A 496 4.72 -9.30 40.41
CA GLN A 496 5.76 -10.32 40.63
C GLN A 496 5.19 -11.73 40.87
N GLY A 497 3.93 -11.86 41.30
CA GLY A 497 3.29 -13.17 41.56
C GLY A 497 2.78 -13.93 40.33
N GLY A 498 2.82 -13.33 39.14
CA GLY A 498 2.00 -13.71 37.97
C GLY A 498 2.52 -14.80 37.03
N ALA A 499 3.06 -15.92 37.54
CA ALA A 499 3.32 -17.11 36.71
C ALA A 499 2.48 -18.35 37.09
N GLU A 500 2.08 -18.52 38.36
CA GLU A 500 1.26 -19.67 38.80
C GLU A 500 0.20 -19.34 39.87
N GLY A 501 -0.06 -18.06 40.17
CA GLY A 501 -1.10 -17.69 41.13
C GLY A 501 -1.57 -16.26 40.92
N ALA A 502 -2.84 -16.10 40.55
CA ALA A 502 -3.50 -14.82 40.36
C ALA A 502 -3.49 -13.99 41.67
N GLY A 503 -2.45 -13.16 41.84
CA GLY A 503 -2.55 -11.94 42.63
C GLY A 503 -3.23 -10.89 41.75
N GLY A 504 -4.55 -10.88 41.70
CA GLY A 504 -5.30 -9.73 41.20
C GLY A 504 -5.32 -8.64 42.27
N LEU A 505 -5.54 -7.38 41.86
CA LEU A 505 -5.90 -6.34 42.81
C LEU A 505 -7.18 -6.73 43.55
N GLU A 506 -7.22 -6.56 44.86
CA GLU A 506 -8.45 -6.75 45.63
C GLU A 506 -9.54 -5.80 45.08
N PRO A 507 -10.77 -6.28 44.83
CA PRO A 507 -11.81 -5.46 44.19
C PRO A 507 -12.05 -4.11 44.87
N GLY A 508 -12.04 -4.06 46.21
CA GLY A 508 -12.23 -2.81 46.95
C GLY A 508 -11.10 -1.80 46.75
N LEU A 509 -9.85 -2.26 46.68
CA LEU A 509 -8.70 -1.40 46.39
C LEU A 509 -8.75 -0.88 44.95
N ALA A 510 -9.16 -1.73 44.00
CA ALA A 510 -9.33 -1.32 42.61
C ALA A 510 -10.43 -0.27 42.45
N GLU A 511 -11.56 -0.43 43.13
CA GLU A 511 -12.68 0.52 43.11
C GLU A 511 -12.31 1.88 43.73
N ASN A 512 -11.62 1.86 44.87
CA ASN A 512 -11.14 3.09 45.50
C ASN A 512 -10.08 3.79 44.63
N LEU A 513 -9.10 3.06 44.10
CA LEU A 513 -8.10 3.60 43.18
C LEU A 513 -8.77 4.27 41.98
N HIS A 514 -9.76 3.59 41.39
CA HIS A 514 -10.52 4.11 40.28
C HIS A 514 -11.25 5.42 40.61
N LYS A 515 -11.94 5.45 41.74
CA LYS A 515 -12.65 6.65 42.21
C LYS A 515 -11.69 7.81 42.45
N SER A 516 -10.58 7.58 43.14
CA SER A 516 -9.54 8.58 43.40
C SER A 516 -8.96 9.15 42.08
N LEU A 517 -8.73 8.28 41.09
CA LEU A 517 -8.23 8.70 39.77
C LEU A 517 -9.25 9.59 39.03
N ILE A 518 -10.54 9.25 39.08
CA ILE A 518 -11.60 10.08 38.47
C ILE A 518 -11.64 11.45 39.13
N GLU A 519 -11.66 11.50 40.46
CA GLU A 519 -11.76 12.76 41.22
C GLU A 519 -10.55 13.68 40.98
N GLU A 520 -9.34 13.13 40.89
CA GLU A 520 -8.14 13.94 40.58
C GLU A 520 -8.06 14.34 39.11
N THR A 521 -8.50 13.48 38.19
CA THR A 521 -8.57 13.82 36.75
C THR A 521 -9.52 14.99 36.52
N GLN A 522 -10.73 14.92 37.08
CA GLN A 522 -11.72 16.00 36.99
C GLN A 522 -11.21 17.30 37.61
N ARG A 523 -10.44 17.24 38.71
CA ARG A 523 -9.81 18.43 39.30
C ARG A 523 -8.76 19.05 38.39
N GLN A 524 -7.95 18.26 37.68
CA GLN A 524 -6.99 18.79 36.69
C GLN A 524 -7.71 19.41 35.48
N GLU A 525 -8.73 18.73 34.96
CA GLU A 525 -9.52 19.21 33.82
C GLU A 525 -10.23 20.52 34.14
N ALA A 526 -10.86 20.63 35.33
CA ALA A 526 -11.49 21.86 35.80
C ALA A 526 -10.49 23.02 35.98
N ALA A 527 -9.22 22.71 36.26
CA ALA A 527 -8.14 23.70 36.31
C ALA A 527 -7.55 24.04 34.92
N GLY A 528 -8.08 23.46 33.84
CA GLY A 528 -7.59 23.66 32.47
C GLY A 528 -6.21 23.05 32.22
N ARG A 529 -5.86 21.99 32.95
CA ARG A 529 -4.55 21.31 32.88
C ARG A 529 -4.73 19.87 32.41
N PRO A 530 -3.75 19.30 31.67
CA PRO A 530 -3.80 17.90 31.31
C PRO A 530 -3.62 17.02 32.56
N ALA A 531 -4.40 15.93 32.63
CA ALA A 531 -4.26 14.94 33.69
C ALA A 531 -3.18 13.92 33.30
N VAL A 532 -2.11 13.85 34.09
CA VAL A 532 -0.99 12.92 33.86
C VAL A 532 -0.71 12.15 35.15
N LEU A 533 -0.82 10.84 35.11
CA LEU A 533 -0.41 9.95 36.19
C LEU A 533 1.02 9.46 35.94
N LEU A 534 1.93 9.79 36.86
CA LEU A 534 3.34 9.42 36.81
C LEU A 534 3.62 8.23 37.73
N VAL A 535 4.17 7.15 37.16
CA VAL A 535 4.36 5.87 37.84
C VAL A 535 5.69 5.21 37.48
N SER A 536 6.08 4.15 38.19
CA SER A 536 7.22 3.32 37.80
C SER A 536 6.99 2.57 36.48
N GLN A 537 8.08 2.27 35.78
CA GLN A 537 8.05 1.57 34.48
C GLN A 537 7.33 0.22 34.54
N ALA A 538 7.46 -0.51 35.65
CA ALA A 538 6.87 -1.84 35.79
C ALA A 538 5.34 -1.80 35.86
N VAL A 539 4.78 -0.76 36.48
CA VAL A 539 3.34 -0.66 36.76
C VAL A 539 2.60 0.12 35.67
N ARG A 540 3.31 0.92 34.88
CA ARG A 540 2.75 1.79 33.82
C ARG A 540 1.77 1.09 32.88
N THR A 541 2.15 -0.06 32.31
CA THR A 541 1.28 -0.78 31.35
C THR A 541 0.03 -1.35 32.00
N LEU A 542 0.12 -1.81 33.25
CA LEU A 542 -1.03 -2.30 34.02
C LEU A 542 -2.03 -1.16 34.24
N LEU A 543 -1.56 -0.01 34.71
CA LEU A 543 -2.42 1.14 35.01
C LEU A 543 -2.98 1.78 33.74
N ALA A 544 -2.18 1.91 32.68
CA ALA A 544 -2.67 2.39 31.39
C ALA A 544 -3.85 1.55 30.88
N ARG A 545 -3.75 0.21 30.96
CA ARG A 545 -4.85 -0.69 30.59
C ARG A 545 -6.05 -0.57 31.52
N PHE A 546 -5.82 -0.37 32.82
CA PHE A 546 -6.88 -0.22 33.83
C PHE A 546 -7.72 1.05 33.61
N VAL A 547 -7.09 2.18 33.25
CA VAL A 547 -7.79 3.46 33.09
C VAL A 547 -8.28 3.75 31.67
N ARG A 548 -7.79 3.04 30.65
CA ARG A 548 -8.01 3.37 29.22
C ARG A 548 -9.46 3.65 28.84
N HIS A 549 -10.39 2.77 29.24
CA HIS A 549 -11.80 2.88 28.85
C HIS A 549 -12.62 3.72 29.81
N SER A 550 -12.14 3.89 31.04
CA SER A 550 -12.92 4.50 32.11
C SER A 550 -12.57 5.97 32.33
N ILE A 551 -11.34 6.37 32.04
CA ILE A 551 -10.86 7.74 32.20
C ILE A 551 -10.06 8.15 30.94
N PRO A 552 -10.73 8.42 29.80
CA PRO A 552 -10.05 8.71 28.53
C PRO A 552 -9.11 9.93 28.57
N GLY A 553 -9.38 10.91 29.44
CA GLY A 553 -8.56 12.13 29.61
C GLY A 553 -7.27 11.93 30.41
N LEU A 554 -7.05 10.75 31.01
CA LEU A 554 -5.89 10.50 31.87
C LEU A 554 -4.73 9.85 31.09
N HIS A 555 -3.59 10.54 31.03
CA HIS A 555 -2.37 10.00 30.45
C HIS A 555 -1.50 9.31 31.50
N VAL A 556 -1.13 8.05 31.30
CA VAL A 556 -0.23 7.31 32.20
C VAL A 556 1.19 7.30 31.63
N LEU A 557 2.11 7.97 32.32
CA LEU A 557 3.53 8.07 31.93
C LEU A 557 4.43 7.38 32.95
N ALA A 558 5.53 6.83 32.46
CA ALA A 558 6.60 6.34 33.32
C ALA A 558 7.67 7.42 33.56
N PHE A 559 8.38 7.36 34.70
CA PHE A 559 9.42 8.34 35.05
C PHE A 559 10.50 8.52 33.97
N ASN A 560 10.89 7.45 33.31
CA ASN A 560 11.88 7.43 32.23
C ASN A 560 11.36 8.00 30.90
N GLU A 561 10.06 8.19 30.73
CA GLU A 561 9.47 8.81 29.53
C GLU A 561 9.54 10.34 29.58
N ILE A 562 9.79 10.93 30.75
CA ILE A 562 9.92 12.37 30.92
C ILE A 562 11.34 12.81 30.55
N PRO A 563 11.53 13.71 29.57
CA PRO A 563 12.84 14.25 29.26
C PRO A 563 13.44 15.04 30.42
N ASP A 564 14.76 14.93 30.62
CA ASP A 564 15.50 15.58 31.71
C ASP A 564 15.35 17.11 31.77
N ASN A 565 14.97 17.74 30.65
CA ASN A 565 14.81 19.18 30.55
C ASN A 565 13.41 19.70 30.98
N LYS A 566 12.51 18.81 31.42
CA LYS A 566 11.17 19.17 31.89
C LYS A 566 11.13 19.17 33.42
N GLN A 567 10.57 20.22 34.02
CA GLN A 567 10.38 20.29 35.46
C GLN A 567 9.08 19.58 35.85
N VAL A 568 9.16 18.57 36.72
CA VAL A 568 8.00 17.83 37.19
C VAL A 568 7.43 18.52 38.43
N LYS A 569 6.12 18.80 38.41
CA LYS A 569 5.39 19.40 39.53
C LYS A 569 4.28 18.47 39.97
N ILE A 570 4.40 17.96 41.20
CA ILE A 570 3.42 17.06 41.79
C ILE A 570 2.22 17.89 42.27
N MET A 571 1.06 17.61 41.69
CA MET A 571 -0.19 18.32 42.01
C MET A 571 -1.06 17.59 43.02
N GLY A 572 -0.91 16.27 43.11
CA GLY A 572 -1.70 15.42 43.98
C GLY A 572 -1.13 14.01 44.05
N THR A 573 -1.56 13.28 45.07
CA THR A 573 -1.19 11.88 45.27
C THR A 573 -2.46 11.05 45.33
N VAL A 574 -2.51 10.00 44.52
CA VAL A 574 -3.64 9.08 44.42
C VAL A 574 -3.42 7.94 45.41
N GLY A 575 -4.27 7.90 46.43
CA GLY A 575 -4.37 6.80 47.40
C GLY A 575 -5.53 5.84 47.06
N GLY A 576 -5.43 4.63 47.61
CA GLY A 576 -6.47 3.59 47.51
C GLY A 576 -7.37 3.53 48.74
#